data_AF-A0A523CWI4-F1
#
_entry.id   AF-A0A523CWI4-F1
#
_cell.length_a   1.000
_cell.length_b   1.000
_cell.length_c   1.000
_cell.angle_alpha   90.00
_cell.angle_beta   90.00
_cell.angle_gamma   90.00
#
_symmetry.space_group_name_H-M   'P 1'
#
loop_
_entity.id
_entity.type
_entity.pdbx_description
1 polymer ?
#
loop_
_entity_poly.entity_id
_entity_poly.type
_entity_poly.pdbx_seq_one_letter_code
_entity_poly.pdbx_strand_id
1 'polypeptide(L)' 'MEFLASTLNVPAKNLSLSRGRSSRNKTVEVRGLSREKLTHLLSAYPSPR' A
#
# COMPACT_ATOMS: atom_id res chain seq x y z
N MET A 1 -8.37 3.91 -1.15
CA MET A 1 -7.62 2.76 -1.70
C MET A 1 -7.04 3.07 -3.08
N GLU A 2 -7.72 3.88 -3.91
CA GLU A 2 -7.22 4.29 -5.22
C GLU A 2 -5.85 4.97 -5.19
N PHE A 3 -5.60 5.86 -4.22
CA PHE A 3 -4.27 6.45 -4.01
C PHE A 3 -3.16 5.40 -3.90
N LEU A 4 -3.33 4.39 -3.04
CA LEU A 4 -2.37 3.31 -2.85
C LEU A 4 -2.23 2.42 -4.11
N ALA A 5 -3.33 2.20 -4.83
CA ALA A 5 -3.33 1.43 -6.08
C ALA A 5 -2.45 2.11 -7.13
N SER A 6 -2.61 3.42 -7.30
CA SER A 6 -1.82 4.22 -8.22
C SER A 6 -0.35 4.32 -7.81
N THR A 7 -0.07 4.60 -6.52
CA THR A 7 1.31 4.74 -6.03
C THR A 7 2.11 3.45 -6.14
N LEU A 8 1.48 2.31 -5.86
CA LEU A 8 2.14 1.00 -5.92
C LEU A 8 2.05 0.35 -7.31
N ASN A 9 1.38 1.01 -8.26
CA ASN A 9 1.05 0.49 -9.59
C ASN A 9 0.47 -0.94 -9.54
N VAL A 10 -0.51 -1.15 -8.64
CA VAL A 10 -1.21 -2.43 -8.49
C VAL A 10 -2.71 -2.27 -8.67
N PRO A 11 -3.40 -3.27 -9.25
CA PRO A 11 -4.85 -3.24 -9.35
C PRO A 11 -5.50 -3.07 -7.97
N ALA A 12 -6.53 -2.22 -7.86
CA ALA A 12 -7.22 -1.98 -6.59
C ALA A 12 -7.80 -3.27 -5.97
N LYS A 13 -8.19 -4.25 -6.80
CA LYS A 13 -8.63 -5.59 -6.36
C LYS A 13 -7.57 -6.38 -5.57
N ASN A 14 -6.30 -6.01 -5.70
CA ASN A 14 -5.18 -6.62 -4.97
C ASN A 14 -4.87 -5.90 -3.65
N LEU A 15 -5.58 -4.82 -3.34
CA LEU A 15 -5.45 -4.09 -2.10
C LEU A 15 -6.66 -4.38 -1.21
N SER A 16 -6.41 -4.82 0.02
CA SER A 16 -7.47 -5.04 1.00
C SER A 16 -7.11 -4.38 2.31
N LEU A 17 -8.10 -3.76 2.96
CA LEU A 17 -7.90 -3.20 4.29
C LEU A 17 -7.99 -4.35 5.30
N SER A 18 -6.85 -4.74 5.87
CA SER A 18 -6.77 -5.80 6.88
C SER A 18 -7.23 -5.31 8.26
N ARG A 19 -6.85 -4.09 8.66
CA ARG A 19 -7.20 -3.52 9.98
C ARG A 19 -7.36 -2.01 9.95
N GLY A 20 -8.15 -1.48 10.89
CA GLY A 20 -8.21 -0.05 11.17
C GLY A 20 -9.23 0.74 10.33
N ARG A 21 -10.36 0.12 9.97
CA ARG A 21 -11.40 0.79 9.14
C ARG A 21 -11.80 2.15 9.73
N SER A 22 -12.01 2.20 11.05
CA SER A 22 -12.33 3.43 11.79
C SER A 22 -11.13 4.06 12.51
N SER A 23 -9.92 3.52 12.34
CA SER A 23 -8.70 4.06 12.96
C SER A 23 -7.91 4.93 11.98
N ARG A 24 -7.16 5.88 12.53
CA ARG A 24 -6.17 6.69 11.79
C ARG A 24 -5.05 5.82 11.22
N ASN A 25 -4.65 4.80 11.99
CA ASN A 25 -3.66 3.81 11.56
C ASN A 25 -4.37 2.65 10.87
N LYS A 26 -3.98 2.41 9.61
CA LYS A 26 -4.59 1.40 8.76
C LYS A 26 -3.54 0.38 8.34
N THR A 27 -3.92 -0.89 8.38
CA THR A 27 -3.11 -1.98 7.82
C THR A 27 -3.74 -2.39 6.51
N VAL A 28 -2.96 -2.33 5.42
CA VAL A 28 -3.38 -2.71 4.09
C VAL A 28 -2.59 -3.93 3.66
N GLU A 29 -3.30 -4.98 3.25
CA GLU A 29 -2.72 -6.14 2.60
C GLU A 29 -2.59 -5.87 1.10
N VAL A 30 -1.41 -6.11 0.56
CA VAL A 30 -1.08 -5.92 -0.85
C VAL A 30 -0.76 -7.27 -1.47
N ARG A 31 -1.58 -7.74 -2.40
CA ARG A 31 -1.42 -9.02 -3.09
C ARG A 31 -0.72 -8.84 -4.44
N GLY A 32 0.07 -9.82 -4.85
CA GLY A 32 0.79 -9.79 -6.14
C GLY A 32 2.04 -8.91 -6.18
N LEU A 33 2.48 -8.39 -5.01
CA LEU A 33 3.78 -7.75 -4.83
C LEU A 33 4.62 -8.55 -3.84
N SER A 34 5.89 -8.79 -4.16
CA SER A 34 6.84 -9.32 -3.19
C SER A 34 7.24 -8.24 -2.19
N ARG A 35 7.68 -8.67 -1.01
CA ARG A 35 8.18 -7.77 0.04
C ARG A 35 9.29 -6.86 -0.47
N GLU A 36 10.22 -7.38 -1.27
CA GLU A 36 11.36 -6.63 -1.81
C GLU A 36 10.89 -5.52 -2.76
N LYS A 37 10.01 -5.84 -3.71
CA LYS A 37 9.44 -4.84 -4.63
C LYS A 37 8.66 -3.77 -3.89
N LEU A 38 7.87 -4.17 -2.89
CA LEU A 38 7.14 -3.22 -2.05
C LEU A 38 8.09 -2.32 -1.27
N THR A 39 9.16 -2.87 -0.70
CA THR A 39 10.16 -2.10 0.06
C THR A 39 10.88 -1.11 -0.84
N HIS A 40 11.24 -1.51 -2.06
CA HIS A 40 11.87 -0.64 -3.05
C HIS A 40 10.95 0.53 -3.46
N LEU A 41 9.68 0.25 -3.74
CA LEU A 41 8.68 1.28 -4.06
C LEU A 41 8.50 2.28 -2.90
N LEU A 42 8.37 1.79 -1.67
CA LEU A 42 8.22 2.65 -0.50
C LEU A 42 9.48 3.45 -0.18
N SER A 43 10.66 2.91 -0.46
CA SER A 43 11.92 3.64 -0.31
C SER A 43 12.10 4.75 -1.35
N ALA A 44 11.49 4.61 -2.54
CA ALA A 44 11.53 5.61 -3.60
C ALA A 44 10.58 6.80 -3.36
N TYR A 45 9.57 6.62 -2.49
CA TYR A 45 8.65 7.67 -2.06
C TYR A 45 8.92 8.04 -0.59
N PRO A 46 9.92 8.88 -0.30
CA PRO A 46 10.12 9.38 1.05
C PRO A 46 8.86 10.13 1.49
N SER A 47 8.30 9.75 2.64
CA SER A 47 7.18 10.48 3.25
C SER A 47 7.51 11.97 3.30
N PRO A 48 6.63 12.87 2.80
CA PRO A 48 6.83 14.29 3.01
C PRO A 48 6.83 14.52 4.52
N ARG A 49 7.92 15.12 5.02
CA ARG A 49 8.09 15.53 6.42
C ARG A 49 7.08 16.59 6.80
#